data_AF-A0AAN1XT98-F1
#
_entry.id   AF-A0AAN1XT98-F1
#
_cell.length_a   1.000
_cell.length_b   1.000
_cell.length_c   1.000
_cell.angle_alpha   90.00
_cell.angle_beta   90.00
_cell.angle_gamma   90.00
#
_symmetry.space_group_name_H-M   'P 1'
#
loop_
_entity.id
_entity.type
_entity.pdbx_description
1 polymer ?
#
loop_
_entity_poly.entity_id
_entity_poly.type
_entity_poly.pdbx_seq_one_letter_code
_entity_poly.pdbx_strand_id
1 'polypeptide(L)'
;MADAGIRAAQGRRALNASARSWFTDRIALAVALPVLAVHAAFAGRYDFFRDELYFIVCGKHPSFGYVDQPPLVPLLAAALYGASHSVWLLRLPCVLAAALLVVLVVRFVRLLGGGDGAAVAAALAAACAPMLVGISGTLNTTIFEPLAWTAVAYALARAVLLDDRRALL
;
A
#
# COMPACT_ATOMS: atom_id res chain seq x y z
N MET A 1 35.43 21.38 -6.67
CA MET A 1 34.05 21.90 -6.46
C MET A 1 33.08 21.55 -7.59
N ALA A 2 33.49 21.49 -8.87
CA ALA A 2 32.59 21.11 -9.98
C ALA A 2 32.06 19.66 -9.95
N ASP A 3 32.85 18.70 -9.46
CA ASP A 3 32.49 17.26 -9.45
C ASP A 3 31.33 16.93 -8.49
N ALA A 4 31.19 17.66 -7.39
CA ALA A 4 30.10 17.47 -6.42
C ALA A 4 28.74 17.90 -7.01
N GLY A 5 28.70 18.96 -7.81
CA GLY A 5 27.49 19.42 -8.50
C GLY A 5 27.03 18.46 -9.59
N ILE A 6 27.97 17.84 -10.32
CA ILE A 6 27.68 16.85 -11.36
C ILE A 6 27.15 15.54 -10.74
N ARG A 7 27.75 15.05 -9.65
CA ARG A 7 27.25 13.87 -8.91
C ARG A 7 25.86 14.08 -8.32
N ALA A 8 25.60 15.27 -7.76
CA ALA A 8 24.27 15.63 -7.26
C ALA A 8 23.22 15.70 -8.38
N ALA A 9 23.58 16.26 -9.55
CA ALA A 9 22.70 16.32 -10.72
C ALA A 9 22.46 14.95 -11.38
N GLN A 10 23.46 14.08 -11.41
CA GLN A 10 23.36 12.69 -11.90
C GLN A 10 22.51 11.82 -10.96
N GLY A 11 22.68 11.95 -9.65
CA GLY A 11 21.81 11.32 -8.65
C GLY A 11 20.35 11.75 -8.82
N ARG A 12 20.10 13.06 -8.95
CA ARG A 12 18.76 13.62 -9.20
C ARG A 12 18.14 13.08 -10.50
N ARG A 13 18.90 12.91 -11.59
CA ARG A 13 18.41 12.33 -12.87
C ARG A 13 18.09 10.84 -12.78
N ALA A 14 18.94 10.04 -12.16
CA ALA A 14 18.71 8.60 -11.99
C ALA A 14 17.47 8.31 -11.13
N LEU A 15 17.21 9.16 -10.13
CA LEU A 15 16.09 9.01 -9.21
C LEU A 15 14.77 9.50 -9.81
N ASN A 16 14.80 10.50 -10.71
CA ASN A 16 13.63 10.91 -11.50
C ASN A 16 13.24 9.85 -12.55
N ALA A 17 14.21 9.16 -13.13
CA ALA A 17 13.96 8.02 -14.02
C ALA A 17 13.36 6.83 -13.25
N SER A 18 13.87 6.56 -12.04
CA SER A 18 13.31 5.58 -11.10
C SER A 18 11.87 5.93 -10.70
N ALA A 19 11.55 7.20 -10.46
CA ALA A 19 10.22 7.67 -10.09
C ALA A 19 9.17 7.51 -11.21
N ARG A 20 9.58 7.36 -12.48
CA ARG A 20 8.66 7.12 -13.61
C ARG A 20 8.19 5.67 -13.72
N SER A 21 8.77 4.75 -12.95
CA SER A 21 8.72 3.32 -13.26
C SER A 21 8.12 2.49 -12.11
N TRP A 22 7.09 3.05 -11.44
CA TRP A 22 6.38 2.44 -10.31
C TRP A 22 6.04 0.96 -10.51
N PHE A 23 5.69 0.60 -11.74
CA PHE A 23 5.29 -0.75 -12.14
C PHE A 23 6.27 -1.45 -13.08
N THR A 24 7.55 -1.05 -13.13
CA THR A 24 8.54 -1.72 -14.00
C THR A 24 9.67 -2.38 -13.21
N ASP A 25 9.74 -2.18 -11.89
CA ASP A 25 10.70 -2.92 -11.06
C ASP A 25 10.25 -4.39 -11.00
N ARG A 26 11.03 -5.25 -11.65
CA ARG A 26 10.73 -6.67 -11.82
C ARG A 26 10.63 -7.39 -10.48
N ILE A 27 11.39 -6.98 -9.47
CA ILE A 27 11.35 -7.58 -8.13
C ILE A 27 10.05 -7.21 -7.44
N ALA A 28 9.64 -5.94 -7.51
CA ALA A 28 8.36 -5.51 -6.98
C ALA A 28 7.19 -6.31 -7.58
N LEU A 29 7.14 -6.44 -8.92
CA LEU A 29 6.09 -7.19 -9.59
C LEU A 29 6.14 -8.69 -9.28
N ALA A 30 7.35 -9.28 -9.22
CA ALA A 30 7.52 -10.71 -8.97
C ALA A 30 7.00 -11.14 -7.60
N VAL A 31 6.96 -10.24 -6.61
CA VAL A 31 6.40 -10.53 -5.27
C VAL A 31 4.97 -10.00 -5.12
N ALA A 32 4.68 -8.80 -5.63
CA ALA A 32 3.36 -8.20 -5.50
C ALA A 32 2.26 -8.96 -6.27
N LEU A 33 2.57 -9.51 -7.45
CA LEU A 33 1.58 -10.28 -8.23
C LEU A 33 1.16 -11.58 -7.52
N PRO A 34 2.08 -12.39 -6.95
CA PRO A 34 1.68 -13.50 -6.08
C PRO A 34 0.86 -13.06 -4.87
N VAL A 35 1.24 -11.97 -4.19
CA VAL A 35 0.46 -11.45 -3.05
C VAL A 35 -0.95 -11.09 -3.47
N LEU A 36 -1.09 -10.36 -4.58
CA LEU A 36 -2.38 -10.02 -5.18
C LEU A 36 -3.20 -11.27 -5.50
N ALA A 37 -2.60 -12.24 -6.20
CA ALA A 37 -3.26 -13.45 -6.64
C ALA A 37 -3.72 -14.31 -5.45
N VAL A 38 -2.87 -14.49 -4.44
CA VAL A 38 -3.21 -15.26 -3.23
C VAL A 38 -4.31 -14.55 -2.46
N HIS A 39 -4.19 -13.26 -2.16
CA HIS A 39 -5.24 -12.56 -1.43
C HIS A 39 -6.56 -12.54 -2.22
N ALA A 40 -6.53 -12.31 -3.54
CA ALA A 40 -7.71 -12.38 -4.40
C ALA A 40 -8.35 -13.78 -4.41
N ALA A 41 -7.56 -14.84 -4.51
CA ALA A 41 -8.07 -16.21 -4.54
C ALA A 41 -8.78 -16.61 -3.23
N PHE A 42 -8.34 -16.04 -2.10
CA PHE A 42 -8.88 -16.37 -0.79
C PHE A 42 -9.86 -15.32 -0.22
N ALA A 43 -9.97 -14.14 -0.83
CA ALA A 43 -10.81 -13.03 -0.34
C ALA A 43 -12.27 -13.42 -0.12
N GLY A 44 -12.83 -14.27 -0.99
CA GLY A 44 -14.22 -14.74 -0.90
C GLY A 44 -14.39 -16.12 -0.26
N ARG A 45 -13.30 -16.73 0.28
CA ARG A 45 -13.35 -18.11 0.79
C ARG A 45 -14.17 -18.23 2.08
N TYR A 46 -14.22 -17.16 2.86
CA TYR A 46 -15.03 -17.04 4.07
C TYR A 46 -16.03 -15.92 3.91
N ASP A 47 -17.18 -16.08 4.55
CA ASP A 47 -18.25 -15.07 4.56
C ASP A 47 -17.83 -13.79 5.31
N PHE A 48 -18.74 -12.83 5.41
CA PHE A 48 -18.50 -11.56 6.10
C PHE A 48 -17.99 -11.79 7.52
N PHE A 49 -16.93 -11.06 7.85
CA PHE A 49 -16.48 -10.92 9.21
C PHE A 49 -17.44 -10.00 9.97
N ARG A 50 -17.60 -10.21 11.28
CA ARG A 50 -18.56 -9.44 12.09
C ARG A 50 -18.36 -7.93 11.96
N ASP A 51 -17.10 -7.49 11.98
CA ASP A 51 -16.78 -6.06 11.92
C ASP A 51 -17.09 -5.48 10.53
N GLU A 52 -16.99 -6.26 9.45
CA GLU A 52 -17.37 -5.84 8.09
C GLU A 52 -18.88 -5.55 7.99
N LEU A 53 -19.71 -6.38 8.63
CA LEU A 53 -21.16 -6.13 8.70
C LEU A 53 -21.46 -4.84 9.46
N TYR A 54 -20.74 -4.61 10.55
CA TYR A 54 -20.85 -3.38 11.33
C TYR A 54 -20.45 -2.15 10.48
N PHE A 55 -19.36 -2.22 9.70
CA PHE A 55 -18.93 -1.15 8.81
C PHE A 55 -19.96 -0.85 7.71
N ILE A 56 -20.61 -1.88 7.15
CA ILE A 56 -21.69 -1.70 6.17
C ILE A 56 -22.85 -0.91 6.77
N VAL A 57 -23.27 -1.24 8.00
CA VAL A 57 -24.36 -0.53 8.68
C VAL A 57 -23.95 0.91 8.98
N CYS A 58 -22.76 1.13 9.53
CA CYS A 58 -22.24 2.47 9.79
C CYS A 58 -22.14 3.30 8.50
N GLY A 59 -21.73 2.71 7.38
CA GLY A 59 -21.63 3.42 6.10
C GLY A 59 -22.99 3.83 5.51
N LYS A 60 -24.06 3.10 5.85
CA LYS A 60 -25.44 3.47 5.49
C LYS A 60 -25.97 4.62 6.33
N HIS A 61 -25.32 4.94 7.45
CA HIS A 61 -25.65 6.04 8.36
C HIS A 61 -24.45 6.99 8.54
N PRO A 62 -23.92 7.57 7.46
CA PRO A 62 -22.62 8.21 7.47
C PRO A 62 -22.50 9.33 8.52
N SER A 63 -21.43 9.25 9.31
CA SER A 63 -20.97 10.29 10.24
C SER A 63 -19.56 10.73 9.82
N PHE A 64 -19.15 11.93 10.22
CA PHE A 64 -17.76 12.40 9.99
C PHE A 64 -16.73 11.54 10.75
N GLY A 65 -17.18 10.78 11.72
CA GLY A 65 -16.45 9.74 12.43
C GLY A 65 -17.37 9.12 13.47
N TYR A 66 -17.19 7.83 13.71
CA TYR A 66 -17.76 7.17 14.89
C TYR A 66 -16.72 7.21 16.02
N VAL A 67 -17.16 6.92 17.25
CA VAL A 67 -16.29 6.91 18.44
C VAL A 67 -15.12 5.93 18.27
N ASP A 68 -15.34 4.87 17.52
CA ASP A 68 -14.44 3.73 17.33
C ASP A 68 -13.73 3.72 15.97
N GLN A 69 -14.16 4.54 15.00
CA GLN A 69 -13.63 4.45 13.64
C GLN A 69 -13.75 5.73 12.79
N PRO A 70 -12.76 5.98 11.92
CA PRO A 70 -12.83 7.03 10.91
C PRO A 70 -13.85 6.69 9.81
N PRO A 71 -14.31 7.69 9.03
CA PRO A 71 -15.42 7.51 8.08
C PRO A 71 -15.03 6.69 6.84
N LEU A 72 -13.74 6.57 6.51
CA LEU A 72 -13.27 5.94 5.27
C LEU A 72 -13.78 4.51 5.10
N VAL A 73 -13.59 3.67 6.11
CA VAL A 73 -13.91 2.24 6.03
C VAL A 73 -15.42 2.00 5.98
N PRO A 74 -16.25 2.61 6.84
CA PRO A 74 -17.71 2.53 6.72
C PRO A 74 -18.23 2.99 5.35
N LEU A 75 -17.78 4.15 4.86
CA LEU A 75 -18.22 4.67 3.56
C LEU A 75 -17.85 3.72 2.42
N LEU A 76 -16.63 3.18 2.42
CA LEU A 76 -16.17 2.21 1.44
C LEU A 76 -16.99 0.90 1.52
N ALA A 77 -17.26 0.42 2.74
CA ALA A 77 -18.02 -0.80 2.97
C ALA A 77 -19.45 -0.68 2.42
N ALA A 78 -20.15 0.42 2.73
CA ALA A 78 -21.50 0.64 2.22
C ALA A 78 -21.54 0.84 0.70
N ALA A 79 -20.57 1.55 0.12
CA ALA A 79 -20.49 1.74 -1.33
C ALA A 79 -20.28 0.41 -2.08
N LEU A 80 -19.33 -0.41 -1.64
CA LEU A 80 -19.03 -1.71 -2.27
C LEU A 80 -20.16 -2.71 -2.06
N TYR A 81 -20.74 -2.76 -0.85
CA TYR A 81 -21.88 -3.62 -0.57
C TYR A 81 -23.12 -3.21 -1.38
N GLY A 82 -23.33 -1.91 -1.58
CA GLY A 82 -24.40 -1.38 -2.43
C GLY A 82 -24.21 -1.72 -3.92
N ALA A 83 -22.96 -1.86 -4.38
CA ALA A 83 -22.65 -2.32 -5.73
C ALA A 83 -22.78 -3.84 -5.91
N SER A 84 -22.41 -4.62 -4.89
CA SER A 84 -22.55 -6.07 -4.86
C SER A 84 -22.57 -6.61 -3.44
N HIS A 85 -23.41 -7.59 -3.17
CA HIS A 85 -23.40 -8.36 -1.91
C HIS A 85 -22.25 -9.38 -1.82
N SER A 86 -21.23 -9.25 -2.67
CA SER A 86 -20.08 -10.15 -2.73
C SER A 86 -19.01 -9.74 -1.73
N VAL A 87 -18.67 -10.66 -0.81
CA VAL A 87 -17.54 -10.52 0.13
C VAL A 87 -16.22 -10.32 -0.62
N TRP A 88 -16.07 -10.97 -1.77
CA TRP A 88 -14.87 -10.81 -2.59
C TRP A 88 -14.70 -9.37 -3.07
N LEU A 89 -15.77 -8.72 -3.52
CA LEU A 89 -15.73 -7.33 -3.95
C LEU A 89 -15.47 -6.39 -2.77
N LEU A 90 -16.08 -6.66 -1.61
CA LEU A 90 -15.87 -5.89 -0.39
C LEU A 90 -14.39 -5.86 0.03
N ARG A 91 -13.68 -6.98 -0.13
CA ARG A 91 -12.27 -7.13 0.28
C ARG A 91 -11.27 -6.80 -0.82
N LEU A 92 -11.72 -6.52 -2.04
CA LEU A 92 -10.84 -6.13 -3.16
C LEU A 92 -9.93 -4.94 -2.82
N PRO A 93 -10.37 -3.87 -2.12
CA PRO A 93 -9.47 -2.80 -1.68
C PRO A 93 -8.35 -3.29 -0.76
N CYS A 94 -8.62 -4.26 0.12
CA CYS A 94 -7.63 -4.85 1.02
C CYS A 94 -6.57 -5.62 0.23
N VAL A 95 -7.02 -6.42 -0.75
CA VAL A 95 -6.16 -7.16 -1.67
C VAL A 95 -5.23 -6.23 -2.45
N LEU A 96 -5.76 -5.10 -2.94
CA LEU A 96 -4.99 -4.10 -3.66
C LEU A 96 -4.00 -3.37 -2.74
N ALA A 97 -4.42 -3.02 -1.52
CA ALA A 97 -3.57 -2.36 -0.54
C ALA A 97 -2.36 -3.23 -0.16
N ALA A 98 -2.57 -4.53 0.05
CA ALA A 98 -1.51 -5.49 0.36
C ALA A 98 -0.46 -5.58 -0.77
N ALA A 99 -0.91 -5.69 -2.02
CA ALA A 99 0.00 -5.75 -3.17
C ALA A 99 0.75 -4.43 -3.39
N LEU A 100 0.06 -3.29 -3.25
CA LEU A 100 0.66 -1.97 -3.42
C LEU A 100 1.69 -1.67 -2.32
N LEU A 101 1.46 -2.14 -1.10
CA LEU A 101 2.43 -2.04 -0.01
C LEU A 101 3.75 -2.71 -0.39
N VAL A 102 3.73 -3.91 -0.97
CA VAL A 102 4.96 -4.61 -1.42
C VAL A 102 5.70 -3.79 -2.47
N VAL A 103 4.99 -3.24 -3.46
CA VAL A 103 5.60 -2.36 -4.47
C VAL A 103 6.28 -1.18 -3.79
N LEU A 104 5.57 -0.50 -2.90
CA LEU A 104 6.07 0.68 -2.22
C LEU A 104 7.28 0.38 -1.30
N VAL A 105 7.28 -0.76 -0.61
CA VAL A 105 8.42 -1.22 0.20
C VAL A 105 9.66 -1.39 -0.68
N VAL A 106 9.55 -2.06 -1.83
CA VAL A 106 10.68 -2.20 -2.77
C VAL A 106 11.18 -0.83 -3.21
N ARG A 107 10.26 0.07 -3.57
CA ARG A 107 10.62 1.44 -3.98
C ARG A 107 11.34 2.20 -2.88
N PHE A 108 10.94 2.01 -1.63
CA PHE A 108 11.59 2.64 -0.49
C PHE A 108 13.01 2.09 -0.30
N VAL A 109 13.21 0.79 -0.41
CA VAL A 109 14.57 0.20 -0.41
C VAL A 109 15.43 0.79 -1.53
N ARG A 110 14.89 0.92 -2.75
CA ARG A 110 15.62 1.54 -3.87
C ARG A 110 15.97 3.00 -3.60
N LEU A 111 15.06 3.76 -3.01
CA LEU A 111 15.28 5.16 -2.65
C LEU A 111 16.44 5.31 -1.65
N LEU A 112 16.58 4.35 -0.73
CA LEU A 112 17.67 4.30 0.26
C LEU A 112 18.99 3.75 -0.31
N GLY A 113 19.05 3.47 -1.62
CA GLY A 113 20.25 2.93 -2.28
C GLY A 113 20.42 1.40 -2.15
N GLY A 114 19.38 0.68 -1.73
CA GLY A 114 19.41 -0.77 -1.59
C GLY A 114 19.45 -1.52 -2.93
N GLY A 115 20.33 -2.52 -3.00
CA GLY A 115 20.44 -3.45 -4.14
C GLY A 115 19.32 -4.50 -4.17
N ASP A 116 19.42 -5.42 -5.14
CA ASP A 116 18.37 -6.43 -5.41
C ASP A 116 18.12 -7.36 -4.22
N GLY A 117 19.18 -7.81 -3.52
CA GLY A 117 19.03 -8.67 -2.34
C GLY A 117 18.24 -8.00 -1.22
N ALA A 118 18.49 -6.72 -0.95
CA ALA A 118 17.75 -5.96 0.06
C ALA A 118 16.29 -5.75 -0.35
N ALA A 119 16.03 -5.48 -1.64
CA ALA A 119 14.68 -5.33 -2.17
C ALA A 119 13.88 -6.63 -2.06
N VAL A 120 14.48 -7.78 -2.42
CA VAL A 120 13.84 -9.09 -2.28
C VAL A 120 13.54 -9.40 -0.81
N ALA A 121 14.52 -9.21 0.09
CA ALA A 121 14.33 -9.48 1.51
C ALA A 121 13.19 -8.65 2.11
N ALA A 122 13.15 -7.35 1.81
CA ALA A 122 12.10 -6.45 2.30
C ALA A 122 10.72 -6.78 1.68
N ALA A 123 10.68 -7.08 0.38
CA ALA A 123 9.45 -7.48 -0.30
C ALA A 123 8.85 -8.75 0.30
N LEU A 124 9.69 -9.78 0.52
CA LEU A 124 9.26 -11.03 1.13
C LEU A 124 8.80 -10.81 2.58
N ALA A 125 9.54 -10.02 3.36
CA ALA A 125 9.14 -9.67 4.73
C ALA A 125 7.76 -8.99 4.76
N ALA A 126 7.51 -8.02 3.88
CA ALA A 126 6.20 -7.36 3.78
C ALA A 126 5.09 -8.32 3.31
N ALA A 127 5.41 -9.25 2.39
CA ALA A 127 4.46 -10.20 1.83
C ALA A 127 4.02 -11.29 2.80
N CYS A 128 4.92 -11.77 3.69
CA CYS A 128 4.66 -12.91 4.56
C CYS A 128 4.53 -12.57 6.05
N ALA A 129 4.73 -11.31 6.46
CA ALA A 129 4.54 -10.89 7.84
C ALA A 129 3.12 -11.26 8.31
N PRO A 130 2.96 -12.12 9.34
CA PRO A 130 1.65 -12.66 9.73
C PRO A 130 0.61 -11.57 10.04
N MET A 131 1.05 -10.46 10.65
CA MET A 131 0.19 -9.33 10.95
C MET A 131 -0.34 -8.65 9.66
N LEU A 132 0.50 -8.44 8.65
CA LEU A 132 0.08 -7.82 7.38
C LEU A 132 -0.84 -8.73 6.59
N VAL A 133 -0.58 -10.05 6.60
CA VAL A 133 -1.45 -11.05 5.98
C VAL A 133 -2.82 -11.06 6.68
N GLY A 134 -2.84 -11.07 8.02
CA GLY A 134 -4.08 -11.07 8.80
C GLY A 134 -4.92 -9.81 8.57
N ILE A 135 -4.28 -8.63 8.64
CA ILE A 135 -4.94 -7.34 8.41
C ILE A 135 -5.51 -7.27 6.98
N SER A 136 -4.83 -7.85 5.99
CA SER A 136 -5.24 -7.86 4.58
C SER A 136 -6.35 -8.84 4.23
N GLY A 137 -6.72 -9.72 5.17
CA GLY A 137 -7.76 -10.73 4.97
C GLY A 137 -9.19 -10.20 5.09
N THR A 138 -9.40 -9.03 5.70
CA THR A 138 -10.73 -8.45 5.95
C THR A 138 -10.70 -6.95 5.74
N LEU A 139 -11.87 -6.34 5.48
CA LEU A 139 -12.01 -4.89 5.54
C LEU A 139 -12.08 -4.46 7.01
N ASN A 140 -11.10 -3.68 7.47
CA ASN A 140 -10.98 -3.17 8.83
C ASN A 140 -10.36 -1.76 8.82
N THR A 141 -10.34 -1.07 9.96
CA THR A 141 -9.85 0.31 10.07
C THR A 141 -8.34 0.44 9.87
N THR A 142 -7.57 -0.63 10.08
CA THR A 142 -6.11 -0.62 10.04
C THR A 142 -5.52 -0.99 8.67
N ILE A 143 -6.30 -1.60 7.77
CA ILE A 143 -5.80 -2.12 6.48
C ILE A 143 -5.03 -1.11 5.63
N PHE A 144 -5.45 0.15 5.65
CA PHE A 144 -4.80 1.18 4.85
C PHE A 144 -3.62 1.84 5.56
N GLU A 145 -3.45 1.62 6.87
CA GLU A 145 -2.42 2.29 7.66
C GLU A 145 -1.00 1.92 7.23
N PRO A 146 -0.62 0.62 7.06
CA PRO A 146 0.74 0.28 6.63
C PRO A 146 1.10 0.92 5.30
N LEU A 147 0.16 0.92 4.36
CA LEU A 147 0.34 1.55 3.05
C LEU A 147 0.50 3.07 3.18
N ALA A 148 -0.41 3.72 3.90
CA ALA A 148 -0.42 5.18 4.07
C ALA A 148 0.84 5.67 4.79
N TRP A 149 1.20 5.06 5.92
CA TRP A 149 2.39 5.44 6.67
C TRP A 149 3.68 5.16 5.91
N THR A 150 3.76 4.05 5.18
CA THR A 150 4.91 3.79 4.30
C THR A 150 4.97 4.82 3.17
N ALA A 151 3.84 5.27 2.63
CA ALA A 151 3.80 6.28 1.57
C ALA A 151 4.24 7.65 2.07
N VAL A 152 3.77 8.04 3.25
CA VAL A 152 4.22 9.27 3.94
C VAL A 152 5.71 9.21 4.23
N ALA A 153 6.21 8.11 4.80
CA ALA A 153 7.62 7.94 5.08
C ALA A 153 8.48 7.96 3.80
N TYR A 154 8.02 7.29 2.74
CA TYR A 154 8.67 7.32 1.42
C TYR A 154 8.69 8.73 0.83
N ALA A 155 7.59 9.47 0.90
CA ALA A 155 7.47 10.85 0.42
C ALA A 155 8.42 11.79 1.18
N LEU A 156 8.47 11.69 2.51
CA LEU A 156 9.38 12.45 3.37
C LEU A 156 10.84 12.12 3.05
N ALA A 157 11.19 10.83 2.98
CA ALA A 157 12.54 10.41 2.62
C ALA A 157 12.93 10.91 1.23
N ARG A 158 11.99 10.88 0.27
CA ARG A 158 12.22 11.38 -1.08
C ARG A 158 12.44 12.89 -1.09
N ALA A 159 11.64 13.65 -0.34
CA ALA A 159 11.80 15.09 -0.23
C ALA A 159 13.17 15.47 0.34
N VAL A 160 13.63 14.76 1.37
CA VAL A 160 14.94 15.00 2.02
C VAL A 160 16.10 14.56 1.14
N LEU A 161 16.06 13.35 0.60
CA LEU A 161 17.18 12.77 -0.17
C LEU A 161 17.30 13.35 -1.57
N LEU A 162 16.18 13.72 -2.20
CA LEU A 162 16.15 14.21 -3.58
C LEU A 162 15.97 15.72 -3.69
N ASP A 163 15.78 16.44 -2.57
CA ASP A 163 15.44 17.87 -2.55
C ASP A 163 14.17 18.17 -3.38
N ASP A 164 13.23 17.22 -3.38
CA ASP A 164 11.99 17.27 -4.16
C ASP A 164 10.79 17.60 -3.26
N ARG A 165 10.59 18.90 -3.03
CA ARG A 165 9.48 19.39 -2.19
C ARG A 165 8.09 19.05 -2.73
N ARG A 166 7.97 18.70 -4.02
CA ARG A 166 6.69 18.27 -4.61
C ARG A 166 6.27 16.89 -4.10
N ALA A 167 7.17 16.12 -3.51
CA ALA A 167 6.82 14.86 -2.88
C ALA A 167 5.92 15.04 -1.64
N LEU A 168 5.81 16.25 -1.09
CA LEU A 168 5.02 16.58 0.10
C LEU A 168 3.62 17.15 -0.22
N LEU A 169 3.31 17.37 -1.50
CA LEU A 169 2.06 17.96 -2.01
C LEU A 169 1.26 16.89 -2.77
#